data_AF-A0A944RDG0-F1
#
_entry.id   AF-A0A944RDG0-F1
#
_cell.length_a   1.000
_cell.length_b   1.000
_cell.length_c   1.000
_cell.angle_alpha   90.00
_cell.angle_beta   90.00
_cell.angle_gamma   90.00
#
_symmetry.space_group_name_H-M   'P 1'
#
loop_
_entity.id
_entity.type
_entity.pdbx_description
1 polymer ?
#
loop_
_entity_poly.entity_id
_entity_poly.type
_entity_poly.pdbx_seq_one_letter_code
_entity_poly.pdbx_strand_id
1 'polypeptide(L)'
;MNTKLCPFCAEEIKKLAIVCKHCDRELDSERVANVNLELKEIKNINGDRKKDEIIDIKKSAFLPSNYNPPTEKINTLYNKKVEKLKNGEWKLVIDQPPLPTLYLNKTNPSILRKELLKFSKKAWEKGGFTPEGAIRWIAKNGPSITSILITKNPTEHSQIYEISRRFFGGYTKDYVIDDYKLRMENYIERIVKESKNKDEALLKAKSLIDSIPIEMRQSILDETIKHLEISDITGEEYDPPLDPFDPGFTALISDLLDFELEITNQILQTHNGIKYELFEHYVGTISHEELNTIISDRVKDDKRFKEGNIALLSFKIIGNLNENNFFVPTDYFLKDLKRIQ
;
A
#
# COMPACT_ATOMS: atom_id res chain seq x y z
N MET A 1 -15.98 18.09 -37.67
CA MET A 1 -14.70 17.39 -37.41
C MET A 1 -14.98 16.29 -36.39
N ASN A 2 -14.47 15.07 -36.61
CA ASN A 2 -14.81 13.90 -35.78
C ASN A 2 -13.71 13.69 -34.71
N THR A 3 -13.77 14.48 -33.64
CA THR A 3 -12.81 14.48 -32.52
C THR A 3 -13.47 13.96 -31.24
N LYS A 4 -12.65 13.50 -30.28
CA LYS A 4 -13.04 13.15 -28.90
C LYS A 4 -12.02 13.77 -27.94
N LEU A 5 -12.36 13.92 -26.67
CA LEU A 5 -11.38 14.33 -25.65
C LEU A 5 -10.60 13.10 -25.17
N CYS A 6 -9.30 13.26 -24.96
CA CYS A 6 -8.49 12.25 -24.28
C CYS A 6 -8.96 12.12 -22.81
N PRO A 7 -9.29 10.91 -22.32
CA PRO A 7 -9.74 10.72 -20.93
C PRO A 7 -8.64 10.98 -19.89
N PHE A 8 -7.37 11.02 -20.32
CA PHE A 8 -6.23 11.22 -19.42
C PHE A 8 -5.76 12.68 -19.35
N CYS A 9 -5.72 13.38 -20.48
CA CYS A 9 -5.17 14.75 -20.54
C CYS A 9 -6.16 15.81 -21.04
N ALA A 10 -7.41 15.43 -21.35
CA ALA A 10 -8.49 16.31 -21.81
C ALA A 10 -8.23 17.12 -23.09
N GLU A 11 -7.17 16.79 -23.84
CA GLU A 11 -6.89 17.40 -25.15
C GLU A 11 -7.74 16.78 -26.26
N GLU A 12 -8.03 17.57 -27.29
CA GLU A 12 -8.76 17.08 -28.47
C GLU A 12 -7.91 16.14 -29.33
N ILE A 13 -8.44 14.95 -29.55
CA ILE A 13 -7.82 13.89 -30.34
C ILE A 13 -8.79 13.40 -31.42
N LYS A 14 -8.26 12.74 -32.45
CA LYS A 14 -9.10 12.10 -33.47
C LYS A 14 -9.95 11.00 -32.82
N LYS A 15 -11.21 10.84 -33.24
CA LYS A 15 -12.12 9.83 -32.67
C LYS A 15 -11.57 8.39 -32.76
N LEU A 16 -10.84 8.09 -33.85
CA LEU A 16 -10.14 6.81 -34.10
C LEU A 16 -8.73 6.73 -33.49
N ALA A 17 -8.29 7.71 -32.70
CA ALA A 17 -6.98 7.65 -32.05
C ALA A 17 -6.96 6.53 -31.00
N ILE A 18 -5.99 5.61 -31.16
CA ILE A 18 -5.66 4.52 -30.23
C ILE A 18 -4.58 4.97 -29.25
N VAL A 19 -3.79 6.00 -29.58
CA VAL A 19 -2.81 6.63 -28.67
C VAL A 19 -3.02 8.13 -28.68
N CYS A 20 -2.98 8.77 -27.51
CA CYS A 20 -3.09 10.22 -27.41
C CYS A 20 -1.77 10.88 -27.81
N LYS A 21 -1.77 11.69 -28.88
CA LYS A 21 -0.60 12.45 -29.34
C LYS A 21 -0.04 13.48 -28.33
N HIS A 22 -0.77 13.75 -27.24
CA HIS A 22 -0.42 14.77 -26.25
C HIS A 22 0.18 14.17 -24.97
N CYS A 23 -0.21 12.94 -24.60
CA CYS A 23 0.21 12.32 -23.35
C CYS A 23 0.73 10.89 -23.51
N ASP A 24 0.81 10.39 -24.75
CA ASP A 24 1.33 9.08 -25.15
C ASP A 24 0.66 7.86 -24.47
N ARG A 25 -0.52 8.04 -23.89
CA ARG A 25 -1.32 6.94 -23.31
C ARG A 25 -2.22 6.29 -24.35
N GLU A 26 -2.32 4.96 -24.27
CA GLU A 26 -3.23 4.14 -25.07
C GLU A 26 -4.70 4.37 -24.67
N LEU A 27 -5.57 4.45 -25.67
CA LEU A 27 -6.98 4.81 -25.62
C LEU A 27 -7.80 3.59 -26.04
N ASP A 28 -7.86 2.61 -25.15
CA ASP A 28 -8.43 1.29 -25.38
C ASP A 28 -9.91 1.36 -25.84
N SER A 29 -10.20 0.99 -27.09
CA SER A 29 -11.58 0.93 -27.62
C SER A 29 -12.10 -0.49 -27.85
N GLU A 30 -11.29 -1.53 -27.63
CA GLU A 30 -11.68 -2.94 -27.88
C GLU A 30 -11.99 -3.72 -26.60
N ARG A 31 -11.63 -3.23 -25.41
CA ARG A 31 -11.81 -3.95 -24.14
C ARG A 31 -13.27 -4.16 -23.70
N VAL A 32 -14.24 -3.40 -24.20
CA VAL A 32 -15.66 -3.55 -23.80
C VAL A 32 -16.42 -4.53 -24.71
N ALA A 33 -15.96 -4.73 -25.94
CA ALA A 33 -16.56 -5.69 -26.87
C ALA A 33 -16.13 -7.14 -26.55
N ASN A 34 -14.87 -7.35 -26.15
CA ASN A 34 -14.35 -8.68 -25.84
C ASN A 34 -14.92 -9.26 -24.54
N VAL A 35 -15.15 -8.43 -23.51
CA VAL A 35 -15.78 -8.88 -22.24
C VAL A 35 -17.21 -9.40 -22.47
N ASN A 36 -17.95 -8.84 -23.43
CA ASN A 36 -19.32 -9.28 -23.73
C ASN A 36 -19.39 -10.54 -24.62
N LEU A 37 -18.31 -10.87 -25.34
CA LEU A 37 -18.17 -12.11 -26.10
C LEU A 37 -17.74 -13.27 -25.21
N GLU A 38 -16.78 -13.04 -24.30
CA GLU A 38 -16.32 -14.03 -23.32
C GLU A 38 -17.46 -14.45 -22.35
N LEU A 39 -18.30 -13.53 -21.92
CA LEU A 39 -19.46 -13.83 -21.06
C LEU A 39 -20.56 -14.66 -21.75
N LYS A 40 -20.63 -14.64 -23.09
CA LYS A 40 -21.58 -15.46 -23.86
C LYS A 40 -21.05 -16.87 -24.10
N GLU A 41 -19.73 -17.05 -24.23
CA GLU A 41 -19.11 -18.38 -24.35
C GLU A 41 -19.14 -19.15 -23.03
N ILE A 42 -18.98 -18.47 -21.89
CA ILE A 42 -19.06 -19.08 -20.55
C ILE A 42 -20.46 -19.68 -20.25
N LYS A 43 -21.55 -19.09 -20.80
CA LYS A 43 -22.91 -19.63 -20.61
C LYS A 43 -23.21 -20.89 -21.43
N ASN A 44 -22.43 -21.17 -22.48
CA ASN A 44 -22.62 -22.32 -23.35
C ASN A 44 -21.78 -23.54 -22.96
N ILE A 45 -20.86 -23.41 -21.99
CA ILE A 45 -20.03 -24.50 -21.47
C ILE A 45 -20.51 -24.84 -20.05
N ASN A 46 -21.77 -25.25 -19.92
CA ASN A 46 -22.22 -25.97 -18.73
C ASN A 46 -22.29 -27.46 -19.04
N GLY A 47 -21.12 -28.09 -18.87
CA GLY A 47 -20.92 -29.52 -18.82
C GLY A 47 -19.89 -29.84 -17.74
N ASP A 48 -20.31 -29.73 -16.48
CA ASP A 48 -19.79 -30.45 -15.31
C ASP A 48 -18.29 -30.38 -14.91
N ARG A 49 -17.49 -29.38 -15.34
CA ARG A 49 -16.11 -29.26 -14.84
C ARG A 49 -15.70 -27.89 -14.29
N LYS A 50 -15.48 -27.93 -12.97
CA LYS A 50 -14.53 -27.20 -12.10
C LYS A 50 -14.94 -25.85 -11.51
N LYS A 51 -15.54 -25.98 -10.33
CA LYS A 51 -15.70 -24.98 -9.26
C LYS A 51 -14.40 -24.33 -8.77
N ASP A 52 -13.22 -24.86 -9.09
CA ASP A 52 -11.95 -24.39 -8.53
C ASP A 52 -11.36 -23.15 -9.25
N GLU A 53 -11.75 -22.87 -10.50
CA GLU A 53 -11.30 -21.66 -11.22
C GLU A 53 -12.11 -20.39 -10.83
N ILE A 54 -13.32 -20.56 -10.27
CA ILE A 54 -14.14 -19.45 -9.77
C ILE A 54 -13.64 -18.96 -8.40
N ILE A 55 -12.87 -19.77 -7.68
CA ILE A 55 -12.26 -19.41 -6.39
C ILE A 55 -11.11 -18.41 -6.58
N ASP A 56 -10.45 -18.35 -7.74
CA ASP A 56 -9.38 -17.37 -8.01
C ASP A 56 -9.90 -15.96 -8.34
N ILE A 57 -11.20 -15.83 -8.66
CA ILE A 57 -11.91 -14.55 -8.74
C ILE A 57 -12.15 -13.97 -7.33
N LYS A 58 -12.04 -14.77 -6.25
CA LYS A 58 -12.21 -14.29 -4.86
C LYS A 58 -11.01 -13.51 -4.30
N LYS A 59 -10.01 -13.16 -5.12
CA LYS A 59 -8.99 -12.14 -4.77
C LYS A 59 -9.14 -10.83 -5.54
N SER A 60 -10.15 -10.71 -6.42
CA SER A 60 -10.31 -9.57 -7.30
C SER A 60 -11.14 -8.46 -6.66
N ALA A 61 -10.61 -7.24 -6.74
CA ALA A 61 -11.18 -5.96 -6.32
C ALA A 61 -12.72 -5.90 -6.23
N PHE A 62 -13.23 -5.44 -5.08
CA PHE A 62 -14.66 -5.25 -4.85
C PHE A 62 -15.27 -4.12 -5.71
N LEU A 63 -14.42 -3.28 -6.30
CA LEU A 63 -14.85 -2.25 -7.25
C LEU A 63 -14.58 -2.70 -8.69
N PRO A 64 -15.46 -2.34 -9.65
CA PRO A 64 -15.22 -2.53 -11.07
C PRO A 64 -13.94 -1.82 -11.49
N SER A 65 -13.20 -2.41 -12.42
CA SER A 65 -11.99 -1.80 -12.97
C SER A 65 -12.23 -0.41 -13.59
N ASN A 66 -13.47 -0.12 -14.01
CA ASN A 66 -13.89 1.17 -14.55
C ASN A 66 -14.56 2.10 -13.50
N TYR A 67 -14.56 1.74 -12.23
CA TYR A 67 -15.11 2.58 -11.16
C TYR A 67 -14.33 3.90 -11.06
N ASN A 68 -15.05 5.02 -11.13
CA ASN A 68 -14.50 6.35 -10.94
C ASN A 68 -15.23 7.06 -9.79
N PRO A 69 -14.53 7.45 -8.71
CA PRO A 69 -15.16 8.14 -7.60
C PRO A 69 -15.82 9.47 -8.02
N PRO A 70 -16.83 9.95 -7.27
CA PRO A 70 -17.48 11.23 -7.55
C PRO A 70 -16.46 12.39 -7.57
N THR A 71 -16.34 13.06 -8.72
CA THR A 71 -15.27 14.05 -8.96
C THR A 71 -15.34 15.22 -7.97
N GLU A 72 -16.54 15.70 -7.62
CA GLU A 72 -16.72 16.78 -6.65
C GLU A 72 -16.23 16.39 -5.24
N LYS A 73 -16.45 15.14 -4.84
CA LYS A 73 -15.99 14.64 -3.53
C LYS A 73 -14.48 14.47 -3.49
N ILE A 74 -13.90 13.90 -4.55
CA ILE A 74 -12.46 13.80 -4.71
C ILE A 74 -11.84 15.20 -4.65
N ASN A 75 -12.39 16.17 -5.38
CA ASN A 75 -11.91 17.55 -5.34
C ASN A 75 -12.02 18.16 -3.94
N THR A 76 -13.12 17.90 -3.22
CA THR A 76 -13.30 18.39 -1.84
C THR A 76 -12.26 17.79 -0.88
N LEU A 77 -12.08 16.47 -0.91
CA LEU A 77 -11.09 15.78 -0.06
C LEU A 77 -9.66 16.21 -0.40
N TYR A 78 -9.35 16.31 -1.69
CA TYR A 78 -8.09 16.79 -2.19
C TYR A 78 -7.81 18.23 -1.73
N ASN A 79 -8.77 19.16 -1.92
CA ASN A 79 -8.64 20.54 -1.47
C ASN A 79 -8.42 20.62 0.05
N LYS A 80 -9.14 19.82 0.84
CA LYS A 80 -8.92 19.74 2.30
C LYS A 80 -7.50 19.30 2.65
N LYS A 81 -6.95 18.32 1.93
CA LYS A 81 -5.55 17.88 2.09
C LYS A 81 -4.55 18.95 1.67
N VAL A 82 -4.82 19.69 0.59
CA VAL A 82 -3.98 20.81 0.14
C VAL A 82 -3.99 21.96 1.14
N GLU A 83 -5.14 22.33 1.71
CA GLU A 83 -5.24 23.37 2.74
C GLU A 83 -4.43 23.01 4.00
N LYS A 84 -4.46 21.73 4.41
CA LYS A 84 -3.59 21.21 5.49
C LYS A 84 -2.11 21.43 5.18
N LEU A 85 -1.67 21.15 3.95
CA LEU A 85 -0.29 21.42 3.53
C LEU A 85 0.05 22.91 3.53
N LYS A 86 -0.86 23.78 3.06
CA LYS A 86 -0.67 25.24 3.09
C LYS A 86 -0.50 25.75 4.52
N ASN A 87 -1.22 25.18 5.47
CA ASN A 87 -1.13 25.51 6.89
C ASN A 87 0.09 24.90 7.60
N GLY A 88 0.97 24.22 6.86
CA GLY A 88 2.21 23.68 7.40
C GLY A 88 2.07 22.32 8.10
N GLU A 89 0.96 21.59 7.93
CA GLU A 89 0.81 20.25 8.54
C GLU A 89 1.88 19.26 8.07
N TRP A 90 2.54 19.50 6.93
CA TRP A 90 3.69 18.72 6.48
C TRP A 90 4.87 18.73 7.47
N LYS A 91 5.00 19.79 8.28
CA LYS A 91 6.02 19.87 9.33
C LYS A 91 5.78 18.83 10.41
N LEU A 92 4.51 18.63 10.80
CA LEU A 92 4.12 17.66 11.82
C LEU A 92 4.48 16.24 11.42
N VAL A 93 4.36 15.89 10.12
CA VAL A 93 4.72 14.57 9.61
C VAL A 93 6.22 14.33 9.65
N ILE A 94 7.02 15.35 9.33
CA ILE A 94 8.50 15.30 9.45
C ILE A 94 8.95 15.25 10.92
N ASP A 95 8.16 15.83 11.82
CA ASP A 95 8.43 15.87 13.25
C ASP A 95 7.98 14.60 14.00
N GLN A 96 7.20 13.70 13.36
CA GLN A 96 6.82 12.42 13.95
C GLN A 96 8.02 11.44 14.02
N PRO A 97 8.16 10.66 15.11
CA PRO A 97 9.24 9.68 15.28
C PRO A 97 8.90 8.27 14.73
N PRO A 98 9.91 7.43 14.44
CA PRO A 98 11.10 7.75 13.65
C PRO A 98 10.78 7.56 12.16
N LEU A 99 11.35 8.43 11.31
CA LEU A 99 11.59 8.05 9.91
C LEU A 99 12.26 6.67 9.93
N PRO A 100 11.81 5.68 9.13
CA PRO A 100 12.21 4.29 9.30
C PRO A 100 13.71 4.18 9.55
N THR A 101 14.07 3.58 10.69
CA THR A 101 15.45 3.41 11.21
C THR A 101 16.41 2.88 10.15
N LEU A 102 15.89 2.14 9.17
CA LEU A 102 16.54 1.73 7.91
C LEU A 102 17.32 2.83 7.18
N TYR A 103 17.05 4.11 7.47
CA TYR A 103 17.66 5.24 6.78
C TYR A 103 18.71 6.00 7.62
N LEU A 104 18.88 5.73 8.92
CA LEU A 104 19.59 6.65 9.82
C LEU A 104 20.99 6.20 10.27
N ASN A 105 21.55 5.13 9.70
CA ASN A 105 22.73 4.47 10.28
C ASN A 105 24.02 5.30 10.45
N LYS A 106 24.11 6.54 9.92
CA LYS A 106 25.30 7.41 10.13
C LYS A 106 25.00 8.89 10.36
N THR A 107 23.74 9.32 10.32
CA THR A 107 23.38 10.75 10.28
C THR A 107 22.69 11.15 11.57
N ASN A 108 23.15 12.24 12.19
CA ASN A 108 22.44 12.83 13.32
C ASN A 108 20.98 13.12 12.89
N PRO A 109 19.96 12.50 13.52
CA PRO A 109 18.57 12.63 13.09
C PRO A 109 18.08 14.08 13.04
N SER A 110 18.61 14.96 13.90
CA SER A 110 18.28 16.38 13.90
C SER A 110 18.76 17.10 12.63
N ILE A 111 19.92 16.73 12.11
CA ILE A 111 20.49 17.29 10.88
C ILE A 111 19.67 16.82 9.68
N LEU A 112 19.39 15.52 9.60
CA LEU A 112 18.56 14.96 8.51
C LEU A 112 17.18 15.62 8.50
N ARG A 113 16.53 15.74 9.66
CA ARG A 113 15.23 16.40 9.81
C ARG A 113 15.27 17.84 9.30
N LYS A 114 16.28 18.61 9.67
CA LYS A 114 16.45 20.01 9.25
C LYS A 114 16.60 20.12 7.72
N GLU A 115 17.42 19.28 7.11
CA GLU A 115 17.63 19.30 5.66
C GLU A 115 16.41 18.79 4.89
N LEU A 116 15.72 17.75 5.39
CA LEU A 116 14.46 17.26 4.84
C LEU A 116 13.38 18.35 4.84
N LEU A 117 13.26 19.09 5.95
CA LEU A 117 12.32 20.21 6.08
C LEU A 117 12.63 21.30 5.05
N LYS A 118 13.90 21.69 4.92
CA LYS A 118 14.36 22.71 3.98
C LYS A 118 14.11 22.29 2.53
N PHE A 119 14.43 21.04 2.19
CA PHE A 119 14.21 20.49 0.85
C PHE A 119 12.72 20.41 0.51
N SER A 120 11.89 19.92 1.43
CA SER A 120 10.44 19.79 1.24
C SER A 120 9.77 21.16 1.07
N LYS A 121 10.19 22.16 1.86
CA LYS A 121 9.72 23.55 1.69
C LYS A 121 10.04 24.09 0.31
N LYS A 122 11.29 23.91 -0.15
CA LYS A 122 11.73 24.37 -1.47
C LYS A 122 10.96 23.67 -2.59
N ALA A 123 10.72 22.37 -2.46
CA ALA A 123 9.90 21.60 -3.40
C ALA A 123 8.47 22.12 -3.48
N TRP A 124 7.85 22.41 -2.34
CA TRP A 124 6.50 22.98 -2.28
C TRP A 124 6.40 24.35 -2.98
N GLU A 125 7.31 25.27 -2.65
CA GLU A 125 7.35 26.62 -3.23
C GLU A 125 7.62 26.59 -4.74
N LYS A 126 8.63 25.83 -5.17
CA LYS A 126 9.01 25.73 -6.58
C LYS A 126 8.07 24.84 -7.40
N GLY A 127 7.31 23.98 -6.73
CA GLY A 127 6.23 23.19 -7.29
C GLY A 127 4.91 23.98 -7.44
N GLY A 128 4.91 25.30 -7.19
CA GLY A 128 3.71 26.11 -7.34
C GLY A 128 2.63 25.79 -6.30
N PHE A 129 3.03 25.39 -5.09
CA PHE A 129 2.13 25.13 -3.97
C PHE A 129 1.08 24.03 -4.25
N THR A 130 1.48 23.01 -5.00
CA THR A 130 0.66 21.82 -5.26
C THR A 130 1.47 20.55 -4.96
N PRO A 131 0.85 19.46 -4.46
CA PRO A 131 1.53 18.19 -4.24
C PRO A 131 2.17 17.64 -5.52
N GLU A 132 1.44 17.68 -6.63
CA GLU A 132 1.90 17.19 -7.93
C GLU A 132 3.07 18.04 -8.45
N GLY A 133 2.99 19.36 -8.29
CA GLY A 133 4.07 20.25 -8.67
C GLY A 133 5.32 20.06 -7.81
N ALA A 134 5.16 19.79 -6.50
CA ALA A 134 6.27 19.45 -5.62
C ALA A 134 6.93 18.13 -6.06
N ILE A 135 6.15 17.08 -6.36
CA ILE A 135 6.67 15.81 -6.88
C ILE A 135 7.41 16.01 -8.21
N ARG A 136 6.81 16.74 -9.16
CA ARG A 136 7.48 17.04 -10.44
C ARG A 136 8.78 17.80 -10.24
N TRP A 137 8.80 18.75 -9.32
CA TRP A 137 10.01 19.50 -9.00
C TRP A 137 11.08 18.60 -8.36
N ILE A 138 10.68 17.71 -7.44
CA ILE A 138 11.56 16.73 -6.80
C ILE A 138 12.11 15.75 -7.85
N ALA A 139 11.29 15.25 -8.76
CA ALA A 139 11.77 14.35 -9.82
C ALA A 139 12.80 15.04 -10.73
N LYS A 140 12.56 16.31 -11.08
CA LYS A 140 13.43 17.08 -11.96
C LYS A 140 14.74 17.53 -11.30
N ASN A 141 14.69 17.94 -10.03
CA ASN A 141 15.81 18.60 -9.35
C ASN A 141 16.39 17.76 -8.20
N GLY A 142 15.73 16.66 -7.85
CA GLY A 142 16.15 15.74 -6.81
C GLY A 142 17.52 15.16 -7.02
N PRO A 143 18.01 14.91 -8.26
CA PRO A 143 19.40 14.50 -8.48
C PRO A 143 20.43 15.63 -8.38
N SER A 144 20.03 16.89 -8.62
CA SER A 144 20.96 18.05 -8.74
C SER A 144 21.01 18.96 -7.52
N ILE A 145 19.95 19.00 -6.70
CA ILE A 145 19.94 19.78 -5.46
C ILE A 145 20.63 19.03 -4.33
N THR A 146 20.80 17.75 -4.49
CA THR A 146 21.36 16.86 -3.49
C THR A 146 22.84 16.62 -3.66
N SER A 147 23.39 16.92 -4.84
CA SER A 147 24.81 17.24 -4.96
C SER A 147 25.16 18.58 -4.30
N ILE A 148 24.17 19.47 -4.06
CA ILE A 148 24.34 20.77 -3.39
C ILE A 148 24.05 20.69 -1.89
N LEU A 149 23.14 19.81 -1.45
CA LEU A 149 22.96 19.47 -0.04
C LEU A 149 24.13 18.57 0.35
N ILE A 150 25.21 19.19 0.83
CA ILE A 150 26.48 18.54 1.21
C ILE A 150 26.23 17.56 2.38
N THR A 151 25.67 16.40 2.08
CA THR A 151 25.94 15.20 2.84
C THR A 151 27.12 14.53 2.13
N LYS A 152 28.17 14.16 2.86
CA LYS A 152 29.31 13.41 2.26
C LYS A 152 28.90 12.00 1.80
N ASN A 153 27.61 11.66 1.89
CA ASN A 153 27.08 10.31 1.83
C ASN A 153 25.94 10.23 0.80
N PRO A 154 26.17 9.60 -0.37
CA PRO A 154 25.16 9.38 -1.41
C PRO A 154 23.88 8.69 -0.91
N THR A 155 23.99 7.89 0.17
CA THR A 155 22.87 7.18 0.78
C THR A 155 21.87 8.15 1.41
N GLU A 156 22.34 9.21 2.07
CA GLU A 156 21.50 10.24 2.71
C GLU A 156 20.72 11.05 1.67
N HIS A 157 21.30 11.25 0.49
CA HIS A 157 20.62 11.88 -0.63
C HIS A 157 19.40 11.05 -1.07
N SER A 158 19.61 9.79 -1.41
CA SER A 158 18.52 8.92 -1.89
C SER A 158 17.36 8.87 -0.89
N GLN A 159 17.66 8.98 0.40
CA GLN A 159 16.68 8.99 1.48
C GLN A 159 15.87 10.29 1.52
N ILE A 160 16.51 11.47 1.48
CA ILE A 160 15.80 12.75 1.44
C ILE A 160 14.85 12.79 0.23
N TYR A 161 15.33 12.32 -0.92
CA TYR A 161 14.53 12.23 -2.14
C TYR A 161 13.29 11.32 -1.95
N GLU A 162 13.51 10.07 -1.51
CA GLU A 162 12.42 9.09 -1.35
C GLU A 162 11.43 9.51 -0.26
N ILE A 163 11.91 10.04 0.87
CA ILE A 163 11.05 10.51 1.95
C ILE A 163 10.19 11.69 1.48
N SER A 164 10.77 12.70 0.84
CA SER A 164 9.99 13.83 0.32
C SER A 164 9.02 13.42 -0.78
N ARG A 165 9.40 12.49 -1.66
CA ARG A 165 8.52 11.97 -2.70
C ARG A 165 7.33 11.21 -2.10
N ARG A 166 7.55 10.29 -1.17
CA ARG A 166 6.48 9.56 -0.46
C ARG A 166 5.60 10.52 0.31
N PHE A 167 6.20 11.50 0.97
CA PHE A 167 5.50 12.53 1.72
C PHE A 167 4.48 13.25 0.84
N PHE A 168 4.88 13.88 -0.26
CA PHE A 168 3.94 14.58 -1.14
C PHE A 168 3.01 13.63 -1.90
N GLY A 169 3.46 12.40 -2.17
CA GLY A 169 2.67 11.35 -2.80
C GLY A 169 1.32 11.13 -2.12
N GLY A 170 1.30 11.06 -0.78
CA GLY A 170 0.09 10.87 0.03
C GLY A 170 -0.95 12.00 -0.03
N TYR A 171 -0.62 13.11 -0.70
CA TYR A 171 -1.48 14.28 -0.85
C TYR A 171 -1.89 14.54 -2.31
N THR A 172 -1.41 13.74 -3.26
CA THR A 172 -1.81 13.89 -4.67
C THR A 172 -3.28 13.55 -4.89
N LYS A 173 -3.86 14.10 -5.95
CA LYS A 173 -5.23 13.77 -6.37
C LYS A 173 -5.40 12.28 -6.67
N ASP A 174 -4.43 11.67 -7.32
CA ASP A 174 -4.43 10.23 -7.64
C ASP A 174 -4.43 9.40 -6.35
N TYR A 175 -3.59 9.74 -5.37
CA TYR A 175 -3.61 9.06 -4.07
C TYR A 175 -4.95 9.22 -3.35
N VAL A 176 -5.60 10.38 -3.44
CA VAL A 176 -6.94 10.60 -2.85
C VAL A 176 -7.99 9.72 -3.54
N ILE A 177 -7.88 9.51 -4.85
CA ILE A 177 -8.74 8.58 -5.60
C ILE A 177 -8.51 7.14 -5.14
N ASP A 178 -7.25 6.72 -5.01
CA ASP A 178 -6.90 5.34 -4.64
C ASP A 178 -7.27 5.03 -3.18
N ASP A 179 -6.95 5.92 -2.24
CA ASP A 179 -7.34 5.79 -0.82
C ASP A 179 -8.87 5.74 -0.67
N TYR A 180 -9.59 6.52 -1.48
CA TYR A 180 -11.05 6.47 -1.49
C TYR A 180 -11.58 5.12 -1.98
N LYS A 181 -11.04 4.60 -3.10
CA LYS A 181 -11.41 3.28 -3.63
C LYS A 181 -11.17 2.18 -2.61
N LEU A 182 -9.98 2.17 -1.99
CA LEU A 182 -9.63 1.17 -0.99
C LEU A 182 -10.57 1.18 0.21
N ARG A 183 -10.94 2.36 0.73
CA ARG A 183 -11.92 2.47 1.82
C ARG A 183 -13.28 1.91 1.40
N MET A 184 -13.70 2.19 0.17
CA MET A 184 -14.96 1.70 -0.36
C MET A 184 -14.98 0.18 -0.48
N GLU A 185 -13.90 -0.43 -0.98
CA GLU A 185 -13.74 -1.88 -1.05
C GLU A 185 -13.87 -2.51 0.35
N ASN A 186 -13.15 -1.97 1.34
CA ASN A 186 -13.20 -2.46 2.72
C ASN A 186 -14.63 -2.36 3.33
N TYR A 187 -15.38 -1.31 3.02
CA TYR A 187 -16.76 -1.18 3.48
C TYR A 187 -17.68 -2.22 2.85
N ILE A 188 -17.58 -2.42 1.53
CA ILE A 188 -18.36 -3.41 0.78
C ILE A 188 -18.05 -4.81 1.30
N GLU A 189 -16.76 -5.13 1.45
CA GLU A 189 -16.29 -6.41 1.98
C GLU A 189 -16.91 -6.71 3.35
N ARG A 190 -16.89 -5.74 4.26
CA ARG A 190 -17.47 -5.88 5.60
C ARG A 190 -18.99 -6.11 5.54
N ILE A 191 -19.72 -5.32 4.73
CA ILE A 191 -21.18 -5.49 4.58
C ILE A 191 -21.52 -6.89 4.06
N VAL A 192 -20.78 -7.38 3.07
CA VAL A 192 -21.00 -8.71 2.50
C VAL A 192 -20.73 -9.80 3.54
N LYS A 193 -19.61 -9.68 4.27
CA LYS A 193 -19.19 -10.65 5.29
C LYS A 193 -20.13 -10.73 6.49
N GLU A 194 -20.64 -9.60 6.95
CA GLU A 194 -21.51 -9.55 8.14
C GLU A 194 -22.95 -9.99 7.85
N SER A 195 -23.33 -10.16 6.58
CA SER A 195 -24.73 -10.37 6.18
C SER A 195 -25.05 -11.83 5.91
N LYS A 196 -26.15 -12.33 6.48
CA LYS A 196 -26.58 -13.73 6.33
C LYS A 196 -27.18 -14.01 4.96
N ASN A 197 -27.70 -12.98 4.31
CA ASN A 197 -28.31 -13.07 2.99
C ASN A 197 -28.24 -11.72 2.27
N LYS A 198 -28.65 -11.74 1.00
CA LYS A 198 -28.63 -10.59 0.10
C LYS A 198 -29.48 -9.42 0.60
N ASP A 199 -30.66 -9.71 1.15
CA ASP A 199 -31.58 -8.68 1.63
C ASP A 199 -31.02 -7.98 2.88
N GLU A 200 -30.38 -8.73 3.78
CA GLU A 200 -29.67 -8.18 4.94
C GLU A 200 -28.48 -7.32 4.51
N ALA A 201 -27.69 -7.78 3.54
CA ALA A 201 -26.57 -6.99 3.01
C ALA A 201 -27.05 -5.70 2.34
N LEU A 202 -28.15 -5.76 1.59
CA LEU A 202 -28.75 -4.59 0.98
C LEU A 202 -29.31 -3.63 2.04
N LEU A 203 -29.91 -4.15 3.11
CA LEU A 203 -30.42 -3.35 4.22
C LEU A 203 -29.28 -2.68 5.00
N LYS A 204 -28.21 -3.41 5.31
CA LYS A 204 -26.99 -2.87 5.96
C LYS A 204 -26.27 -1.86 5.07
N ALA A 205 -26.18 -2.13 3.76
CA ALA A 205 -25.67 -1.17 2.81
C ALA A 205 -26.50 0.11 2.87
N LYS A 206 -27.83 0.02 2.78
CA LYS A 206 -28.76 1.15 2.89
C LYS A 206 -28.66 1.90 4.22
N SER A 207 -28.45 1.21 5.35
CA SER A 207 -28.29 1.87 6.66
C SER A 207 -26.91 2.51 6.82
N LEU A 208 -25.85 1.89 6.29
CA LEU A 208 -24.49 2.46 6.29
C LEU A 208 -24.47 3.70 5.39
N ILE A 209 -25.16 3.63 4.26
CA ILE A 209 -25.42 4.70 3.30
C ILE A 209 -26.00 5.95 3.99
N ASP A 210 -26.82 5.80 5.04
CA ASP A 210 -27.33 6.96 5.77
C ASP A 210 -26.27 7.69 6.60
N SER A 211 -25.23 6.99 7.05
CA SER A 211 -24.06 7.60 7.71
C SER A 211 -23.05 8.21 6.72
N ILE A 212 -23.26 7.97 5.43
CA ILE A 212 -22.41 8.43 4.35
C ILE A 212 -23.09 9.64 3.67
N PRO A 213 -22.31 10.66 3.24
CA PRO A 213 -22.83 11.81 2.49
C PRO A 213 -23.80 11.41 1.39
N ILE A 214 -24.90 12.15 1.26
CA ILE A 214 -26.08 11.82 0.44
C ILE A 214 -25.72 11.54 -1.04
N GLU A 215 -24.64 12.14 -1.51
CA GLU A 215 -24.16 12.06 -2.88
C GLU A 215 -23.38 10.76 -3.18
N MET A 216 -22.89 10.07 -2.15
CA MET A 216 -22.15 8.81 -2.28
C MET A 216 -23.08 7.60 -2.19
N ARG A 217 -24.25 7.79 -1.58
CA ARG A 217 -25.25 6.77 -1.27
C ARG A 217 -25.58 5.88 -2.45
N GLN A 218 -25.87 6.48 -3.59
CA GLN A 218 -26.27 5.74 -4.78
C GLN A 218 -25.12 4.89 -5.36
N SER A 219 -23.91 5.45 -5.41
CA SER A 219 -22.73 4.71 -5.92
C SER A 219 -22.37 3.50 -5.06
N ILE A 220 -22.53 3.62 -3.74
CA ILE A 220 -22.29 2.52 -2.80
C ILE A 220 -23.39 1.47 -2.93
N LEU A 221 -24.64 1.93 -3.06
CA LEU A 221 -25.79 1.06 -3.24
C LEU A 221 -25.69 0.24 -4.52
N ASP A 222 -25.39 0.89 -5.65
CA ASP A 222 -25.30 0.26 -6.97
C ASP A 222 -24.20 -0.80 -6.99
N GLU A 223 -23.05 -0.49 -6.39
CA GLU A 223 -21.92 -1.42 -6.36
C GLU A 223 -22.15 -2.59 -5.41
N THR A 224 -22.79 -2.32 -4.26
CA THR A 224 -23.21 -3.38 -3.34
C THR A 224 -24.23 -4.30 -4.02
N ILE A 225 -25.24 -3.75 -4.72
CA ILE A 225 -26.23 -4.55 -5.47
C ILE A 225 -25.53 -5.43 -6.50
N LYS A 226 -24.63 -4.87 -7.31
CA LYS A 226 -23.88 -5.62 -8.33
C LYS A 226 -23.07 -6.75 -7.71
N HIS A 227 -22.46 -6.52 -6.56
CA HIS A 227 -21.72 -7.56 -5.83
C HIS A 227 -22.62 -8.66 -5.29
N LEU A 228 -23.76 -8.28 -4.71
CA LEU A 228 -24.76 -9.24 -4.22
C LEU A 228 -25.44 -10.02 -5.36
N GLU A 229 -25.30 -9.61 -6.61
CA GLU A 229 -25.73 -10.38 -7.79
C GLU A 229 -24.70 -11.41 -8.23
N ILE A 230 -23.43 -11.21 -7.89
CA ILE A 230 -22.31 -12.09 -8.28
C ILE A 230 -21.93 -13.04 -7.14
N SER A 231 -22.18 -12.68 -5.88
CA SER A 231 -21.83 -13.49 -4.72
C SER A 231 -22.93 -14.48 -4.34
N ASP A 232 -22.57 -15.77 -4.27
CA ASP A 232 -23.34 -16.77 -3.53
C ASP A 232 -23.15 -16.51 -2.03
N ILE A 233 -24.06 -15.75 -1.42
CA ILE A 233 -24.09 -15.54 0.03
C ILE A 233 -24.64 -16.82 0.64
N THR A 234 -23.74 -17.73 1.04
CA THR A 234 -24.10 -19.09 1.47
C THR A 234 -24.68 -19.16 2.89
N GLY A 235 -24.82 -18.03 3.60
CA GLY A 235 -25.36 -17.99 4.96
C GLY A 235 -24.52 -18.75 6.00
N GLU A 236 -23.29 -19.14 5.63
CA GLU A 236 -22.34 -19.73 6.57
C GLU A 236 -21.94 -18.70 7.63
N GLU A 237 -21.87 -19.13 8.87
CA GLU A 237 -21.54 -18.28 10.02
C GLU A 237 -20.13 -17.72 9.84
N TYR A 238 -20.06 -16.43 9.48
CA TYR A 238 -18.80 -15.73 9.29
C TYR A 238 -18.16 -15.45 10.64
N ASP A 239 -17.04 -16.11 10.92
CA ASP A 239 -16.18 -15.83 12.07
C ASP A 239 -15.30 -14.61 11.69
N PRO A 240 -15.60 -13.40 12.19
CA PRO A 240 -14.94 -12.20 11.70
C PRO A 240 -13.45 -12.22 12.03
N PRO A 241 -12.57 -11.70 11.15
CA PRO A 241 -11.19 -11.45 11.50
C PRO A 241 -11.19 -10.52 12.71
N LEU A 242 -10.39 -10.92 13.70
CA LEU A 242 -10.26 -10.33 15.01
C LEU A 242 -10.37 -8.79 14.94
N ASP A 243 -11.39 -8.24 15.62
CA ASP A 243 -11.57 -6.80 15.78
C ASP A 243 -10.31 -6.24 16.46
N PRO A 244 -9.64 -5.21 15.91
CA PRO A 244 -8.47 -4.62 16.54
C PRO A 244 -8.71 -4.04 17.94
N PHE A 245 -9.98 -3.93 18.37
CA PHE A 245 -10.40 -3.52 19.70
C PHE A 245 -10.97 -4.68 20.56
N ASP A 246 -10.98 -5.91 20.05
CA ASP A 246 -11.28 -7.10 20.84
C ASP A 246 -10.20 -7.29 21.92
N PRO A 247 -10.57 -7.49 23.20
CA PRO A 247 -9.65 -7.94 24.23
C PRO A 247 -8.80 -9.15 23.80
N GLY A 248 -9.36 -10.06 22.99
CA GLY A 248 -8.64 -11.19 22.39
C GLY A 248 -7.56 -10.77 21.39
N PHE A 249 -7.81 -9.75 20.57
CA PHE A 249 -6.80 -9.18 19.66
C PHE A 249 -5.72 -8.42 20.42
N THR A 250 -6.08 -7.68 21.46
CA THR A 250 -5.10 -6.96 22.29
C THR A 250 -4.17 -7.93 23.02
N ALA A 251 -4.72 -9.04 23.54
CA ALA A 251 -3.93 -10.13 24.10
C ALA A 251 -3.04 -10.78 23.03
N LEU A 252 -3.57 -11.04 21.83
CA LEU A 252 -2.80 -11.57 20.71
C LEU A 252 -1.65 -10.63 20.29
N ILE A 253 -1.87 -9.32 20.27
CA ILE A 253 -0.83 -8.33 19.96
C ILE A 253 0.24 -8.30 21.05
N SER A 254 -0.15 -8.35 22.32
CA SER A 254 0.81 -8.44 23.44
C SER A 254 1.65 -9.71 23.33
N ASP A 255 1.00 -10.85 23.11
CA ASP A 255 1.67 -12.14 22.93
C ASP A 255 2.61 -12.12 21.71
N LEU A 256 2.21 -11.47 20.61
CA LEU A 256 3.04 -11.30 19.42
C LEU A 256 4.27 -10.42 19.69
N LEU A 257 4.15 -9.38 20.51
CA LEU A 257 5.28 -8.52 20.89
C LEU A 257 6.27 -9.24 21.80
N ASP A 258 5.77 -9.99 22.79
CA ASP A 258 6.61 -10.80 23.67
C ASP A 258 7.35 -11.89 22.88
N PHE A 259 6.65 -12.51 21.91
CA PHE A 259 7.20 -13.51 21.01
C PHE A 259 8.26 -12.93 20.06
N GLU A 260 7.98 -11.75 19.49
CA GLU A 260 8.91 -11.00 18.64
C GLU A 260 10.19 -10.65 19.40
N LEU A 261 10.07 -10.22 20.66
CA LEU A 261 11.19 -9.91 21.54
C LEU A 261 12.00 -11.16 21.90
N GLU A 262 11.33 -12.28 22.18
CA GLU A 262 11.99 -13.56 22.48
C GLU A 262 12.83 -14.05 21.30
N ILE A 263 12.27 -14.10 20.09
CA ILE A 263 13.00 -14.53 18.89
C ILE A 263 14.16 -13.57 18.59
N THR A 264 13.92 -12.27 18.71
CA THR A 264 14.99 -11.27 18.52
C THR A 264 16.14 -11.55 19.48
N ASN A 265 15.87 -11.74 20.78
CA ASN A 265 16.89 -12.03 21.78
C ASN A 265 17.63 -13.35 21.52
N GLN A 266 16.93 -14.38 21.05
CA GLN A 266 17.55 -15.65 20.68
C GLN A 266 18.54 -15.46 19.52
N ILE A 267 18.14 -14.74 18.47
CA ILE A 267 19.01 -14.42 17.34
C ILE A 267 20.21 -13.58 17.80
N LEU A 268 19.97 -12.56 18.64
CA LEU A 268 21.03 -11.74 19.23
C LEU A 268 22.04 -12.59 20.01
N GLN A 269 21.58 -13.58 20.79
CA GLN A 269 22.45 -14.48 21.56
C GLN A 269 23.25 -15.44 20.67
N THR A 270 22.60 -16.05 19.67
CA THR A 270 23.24 -17.03 18.77
C THR A 270 24.29 -16.40 17.87
N HIS A 271 24.08 -15.15 17.46
CA HIS A 271 24.92 -14.49 16.46
C HIS A 271 25.77 -13.34 17.01
N ASN A 272 25.76 -13.10 18.33
CA ASN A 272 26.61 -12.09 18.94
C ASN A 272 28.09 -12.42 18.75
N GLY A 273 28.87 -11.49 18.20
CA GLY A 273 30.33 -11.61 18.10
C GLY A 273 30.88 -12.04 16.73
N ILE A 274 30.03 -12.32 15.74
CA ILE A 274 30.47 -12.55 14.36
C ILE A 274 30.56 -11.21 13.64
N LYS A 275 31.72 -10.56 13.74
CA LYS A 275 32.04 -9.38 12.93
C LYS A 275 32.39 -9.80 11.51
N TYR A 276 31.58 -9.40 10.54
CA TYR A 276 31.93 -9.49 9.14
C TYR A 276 32.72 -8.24 8.74
N GLU A 277 33.92 -8.42 8.18
CA GLU A 277 34.79 -7.31 7.72
C GLU A 277 34.10 -6.40 6.69
N LEU A 278 33.17 -6.95 5.90
CA LEU A 278 32.36 -6.19 4.93
C LEU A 278 31.31 -5.28 5.58
N PHE A 279 31.03 -5.47 6.87
CA PHE A 279 29.89 -4.87 7.58
C PHE A 279 30.32 -4.34 8.95
N GLU A 280 31.19 -3.33 8.96
CA GLU A 280 31.71 -2.69 10.18
C GLU A 280 30.65 -2.18 11.17
N HIS A 281 29.38 -2.05 10.74
CA HIS A 281 28.27 -1.46 11.49
C HIS A 281 27.24 -2.49 11.97
N TYR A 282 27.41 -3.77 11.66
CA TYR A 282 26.47 -4.82 12.05
C TYR A 282 27.06 -5.73 13.12
N VAL A 283 26.23 -6.09 14.10
CA VAL A 283 26.59 -6.96 15.24
C VAL A 283 26.51 -8.44 14.83
N GLY A 284 25.76 -8.75 13.78
CA GLY A 284 25.69 -10.06 13.15
C GLY A 284 24.84 -10.08 11.86
N THR A 285 24.79 -11.23 11.20
CA THR A 285 23.99 -11.47 9.99
C THR A 285 23.17 -12.74 10.14
N ILE A 286 21.92 -12.75 9.67
CA ILE A 286 21.06 -13.96 9.63
C ILE A 286 20.39 -14.08 8.27
N SER A 287 20.48 -15.25 7.61
CA SER A 287 19.84 -15.42 6.30
C SER A 287 18.31 -15.41 6.40
N HIS A 288 17.61 -15.06 5.31
CA HIS A 288 16.15 -15.10 5.28
C HIS A 288 15.61 -16.54 5.51
N GLU A 289 16.29 -17.54 4.96
CA GLU A 289 15.97 -18.97 5.17
C GLU A 289 16.15 -19.39 6.63
N GLU A 290 17.25 -18.98 7.27
CA GLU A 290 17.53 -19.25 8.68
C GLU A 290 16.53 -18.55 9.60
N LEU A 291 16.21 -17.28 9.33
CA LEU A 291 15.16 -16.55 10.06
C LEU A 291 13.80 -17.25 9.94
N ASN A 292 13.41 -17.65 8.72
CA ASN A 292 12.16 -18.36 8.49
C ASN A 292 12.15 -19.72 9.19
N THR A 293 13.29 -20.42 9.26
CA THR A 293 13.42 -21.69 9.98
C THR A 293 13.23 -21.47 11.48
N ILE A 294 13.90 -20.48 12.08
CA ILE A 294 13.74 -20.13 13.51
C ILE A 294 12.29 -19.81 13.83
N ILE A 295 11.65 -18.97 13.00
CA ILE A 295 10.25 -18.58 13.18
C ILE A 295 9.35 -19.81 13.08
N SER A 296 9.51 -20.61 12.02
CA SER A 296 8.68 -21.79 11.76
C SER A 296 8.83 -22.84 12.87
N ASP A 297 10.05 -23.11 13.32
CA ASP A 297 10.32 -24.04 14.41
C ASP A 297 9.72 -23.59 15.74
N ARG A 298 9.66 -22.28 15.98
CA ARG A 298 9.10 -21.73 17.21
C ARG A 298 7.56 -21.75 17.19
N VAL A 299 6.93 -21.49 16.04
CA VAL A 299 5.46 -21.42 15.93
C VAL A 299 4.79 -22.75 15.57
N LYS A 300 5.53 -23.80 15.20
CA LYS A 300 4.95 -25.07 14.68
C LYS A 300 3.93 -25.73 15.61
N ASP A 301 4.09 -25.57 16.93
CA ASP A 301 3.19 -26.14 17.94
C ASP A 301 2.17 -25.11 18.49
N ASP A 302 2.27 -23.85 18.07
CA ASP A 302 1.43 -22.77 18.54
C ASP A 302 0.22 -22.57 17.62
N LYS A 303 -0.94 -23.05 18.10
CA LYS A 303 -2.23 -23.02 17.38
C LYS A 303 -2.68 -21.61 16.97
N ARG A 304 -2.10 -20.55 17.54
CA ARG A 304 -2.38 -19.15 17.16
C ARG A 304 -1.78 -18.78 15.81
N PHE A 305 -0.75 -19.49 15.35
CA PHE A 305 -0.04 -19.18 14.11
C PHE A 305 -0.44 -20.17 13.00
N LYS A 306 -1.37 -19.76 12.14
CA LYS A 306 -1.62 -20.42 10.84
C LYS A 306 -0.57 -19.94 9.83
N GLU A 307 -0.31 -20.69 8.76
CA GLU A 307 0.73 -20.39 7.74
C GLU A 307 0.73 -18.94 7.25
N GLY A 308 -0.43 -18.27 7.17
CA GLY A 308 -0.53 -16.85 6.78
C GLY A 308 0.08 -15.84 7.76
N ASN A 309 0.21 -16.18 9.05
CA ASN A 309 0.72 -15.26 10.09
C ASN A 309 2.25 -15.23 10.14
N ILE A 310 2.94 -16.22 9.55
CA ILE A 310 4.40 -16.33 9.56
C ILE A 310 5.06 -15.17 8.80
N ALA A 311 4.50 -14.77 7.66
CA ALA A 311 5.04 -13.68 6.86
C ALA A 311 4.97 -12.32 7.59
N LEU A 312 3.86 -12.04 8.27
CA LEU A 312 3.69 -10.83 9.07
C LEU A 312 4.68 -10.79 10.24
N LEU A 313 4.84 -11.92 10.91
CA LEU A 313 5.78 -12.07 12.02
C LEU A 313 7.24 -11.89 11.58
N SER A 314 7.59 -12.48 10.43
CA SER A 314 8.90 -12.32 9.80
C SER A 314 9.20 -10.85 9.49
N PHE A 315 8.23 -10.12 8.95
CA PHE A 315 8.40 -8.69 8.66
C PHE A 315 8.68 -7.86 9.92
N LYS A 316 7.96 -8.13 11.01
CA LYS A 316 8.17 -7.45 12.30
C LYS A 316 9.53 -7.76 12.91
N ILE A 317 9.91 -9.04 12.95
CA ILE A 317 11.23 -9.48 13.46
C ILE A 317 12.37 -8.88 12.64
N ILE A 318 12.25 -8.81 11.31
CA ILE A 318 13.22 -8.10 10.45
C ILE A 318 13.34 -6.63 10.85
N GLY A 319 12.22 -5.97 11.17
CA GLY A 319 12.21 -4.60 11.70
C GLY A 319 13.07 -4.48 12.95
N ASN A 320 12.81 -5.29 13.97
CA ASN A 320 13.56 -5.26 15.23
C ASN A 320 15.04 -5.65 15.07
N LEU A 321 15.35 -6.64 14.23
CA LEU A 321 16.75 -6.99 13.94
C LEU A 321 17.50 -5.80 13.32
N ASN A 322 16.89 -5.10 12.36
CA ASN A 322 17.50 -3.91 11.78
C ASN A 322 17.71 -2.79 12.81
N GLU A 323 16.77 -2.58 13.74
CA GLU A 323 16.90 -1.60 14.83
C GLU A 323 18.05 -1.95 15.80
N ASN A 324 18.37 -3.23 15.94
CA ASN A 324 19.47 -3.72 16.77
C ASN A 324 20.79 -3.93 16.00
N ASN A 325 20.92 -3.32 14.81
CA ASN A 325 22.10 -3.46 13.94
C ASN A 325 22.41 -4.91 13.53
N PHE A 326 21.38 -5.71 13.25
CA PHE A 326 21.49 -7.00 12.56
C PHE A 326 21.12 -6.86 11.09
N PHE A 327 21.88 -7.52 10.22
CA PHE A 327 21.63 -7.51 8.78
C PHE A 327 20.96 -8.82 8.35
N VAL A 328 19.82 -8.73 7.67
CA VAL A 328 19.13 -9.88 7.08
C VAL A 328 19.37 -9.87 5.56
N PRO A 329 20.40 -10.56 5.04
CA PRO A 329 20.63 -10.64 3.61
C PRO A 329 19.50 -11.37 2.89
N THR A 330 19.13 -10.85 1.72
CA THR A 330 18.26 -11.56 0.78
C THR A 330 19.00 -12.70 0.10
N ASP A 331 18.28 -13.68 -0.42
CA ASP A 331 18.88 -14.82 -1.14
C ASP A 331 19.73 -14.38 -2.33
N TYR A 332 19.34 -13.27 -2.98
CA TYR A 332 20.12 -12.67 -4.06
C TYR A 332 21.47 -12.16 -3.56
N PHE A 333 21.46 -11.48 -2.41
CA PHE A 333 22.67 -10.97 -1.77
C PHE A 333 23.60 -12.09 -1.28
N LEU A 334 23.04 -13.16 -0.71
CA LEU A 334 23.80 -14.35 -0.28
C LEU A 334 24.50 -15.06 -1.46
N LYS A 335 23.82 -15.12 -2.62
CA LYS A 335 24.41 -15.69 -3.85
C LYS A 335 25.60 -14.86 -4.34
N ASP A 336 25.53 -13.54 -4.24
CA ASP A 336 26.63 -12.67 -4.65
C ASP A 336 27.79 -12.69 -3.64
N LEU A 337 27.51 -12.78 -2.33
CA LEU A 337 28.55 -13.00 -1.31
C LEU A 337 29.34 -14.28 -1.56
N LYS A 338 28.66 -15.39 -1.85
CA LYS A 338 29.29 -16.69 -2.18
C LYS A 338 30.13 -16.68 -3.46
N ARG A 339 29.94 -15.69 -4.34
CA ARG A 339 30.76 -15.52 -5.56
C ARG A 339 32.02 -14.71 -5.30
N ILE A 340 32.03 -13.91 -4.23
CA ILE A 340 33.13 -13.02 -3.85
C ILE A 340 34.10 -13.73 -2.89
N GLN A 341 33.59 -14.66 -2.08
CA GLN A 341 34.38 -15.62 -1.30
C GLN A 341 34.87 -16.78 -2.18
#